data_AF-A0A844QQL9-F1
#
_entry.id   AF-A0A844QQL9-F1
#
_cell.length_a   1.000
_cell.length_b   1.000
_cell.length_c   1.000
_cell.angle_alpha   90.00
_cell.angle_beta   90.00
_cell.angle_gamma   90.00
#
_symmetry.space_group_name_H-M   'P 1'
#
loop_
_entity.id
_entity.type
_entity.pdbx_description
1 polymer ?
#
loop_
_entity_poly.entity_id
_entity_poly.type
_entity_poly.pdbx_seq_one_letter_code
_entity_poly.pdbx_strand_id
1 'polypeptide(L)'
;MGNHDVGRGMAAAARVFWIAYGNGEVTQEVALKALDAMAKDYLGADAEFDDELHQETDLSELVAIAFSASEKSRAYLRGEDDDEETGYDEWYSTVYRPFCERYRFC
;
A
#
# COMPACT_ATOMS: atom_id res chain seq x y z
N MET A 1 10.55 -3.73 -18.01
CA MET A 1 9.42 -3.93 -17.09
C MET A 1 8.35 -2.94 -17.49
N GLY A 2 7.11 -3.39 -17.62
CA GLY A 2 5.96 -2.48 -17.70
C GLY A 2 5.72 -1.83 -16.34
N ASN A 3 4.99 -0.72 -16.31
CA ASN A 3 4.67 0.03 -15.10
C ASN A 3 3.95 -0.83 -14.03
N HIS A 4 3.08 -1.75 -14.44
CA HIS A 4 2.46 -2.73 -13.52
C HIS A 4 3.42 -3.77 -12.94
N ASP A 5 4.61 -3.99 -13.51
CA ASP A 5 5.53 -5.01 -12.99
C ASP A 5 6.11 -4.60 -11.63
N VAL A 6 6.21 -3.29 -11.37
CA VAL A 6 6.64 -2.75 -10.07
C VAL A 6 5.59 -3.06 -9.00
N GLY A 7 4.31 -2.76 -9.27
CA GLY A 7 3.19 -3.10 -8.39
C GLY A 7 3.18 -4.59 -8.05
N ARG A 8 3.21 -5.45 -9.07
CA ARG A 8 3.28 -6.91 -8.89
C ARG A 8 4.49 -7.37 -8.08
N GLY A 9 5.65 -6.76 -8.30
CA GLY A 9 6.88 -7.05 -7.56
C GLY A 9 6.77 -6.70 -6.08
N MET A 10 6.27 -5.50 -5.77
CA MET A 10 6.03 -5.06 -4.39
C MET A 10 4.96 -5.90 -3.70
N ALA A 11 3.87 -6.25 -4.39
CA ALA A 11 2.85 -7.13 -3.83
C ALA A 11 3.37 -8.53 -3.53
N ALA A 12 4.25 -9.08 -4.36
CA ALA A 12 4.92 -10.34 -4.07
C ALA A 12 5.82 -10.23 -2.82
N ALA A 13 6.54 -9.12 -2.66
CA ALA A 13 7.36 -8.90 -1.48
C ALA A 13 6.52 -8.69 -0.20
N ALA A 14 5.38 -8.02 -0.30
CA ALA A 14 4.41 -7.87 0.80
C ALA A 14 3.90 -9.24 1.30
N ARG A 15 3.52 -10.14 0.38
CA ARG A 15 3.14 -11.53 0.75
C ARG A 15 4.25 -12.24 1.52
N VAL A 16 5.49 -12.12 1.05
CA VAL A 16 6.65 -12.74 1.72
C VAL A 16 6.88 -12.13 3.10
N PHE A 17 6.71 -10.81 3.24
CA PHE A 17 6.80 -10.14 4.54
C PHE A 17 5.82 -10.74 5.53
N TRP A 18 4.54 -10.88 5.19
CA TRP A 18 3.53 -11.42 6.12
C TRP A 18 3.78 -12.88 6.48
N ILE A 19 4.21 -13.70 5.53
CA ILE A 19 4.61 -15.09 5.78
C ILE A 19 5.78 -15.16 6.79
N ALA A 20 6.78 -14.29 6.64
CA ALA A 20 7.98 -14.30 7.46
C ALA A 20 7.79 -13.64 8.84
N TYR A 21 6.98 -12.58 8.91
CA TYR A 21 6.72 -11.83 10.13
C TYR A 21 5.80 -12.59 11.09
N GLY A 22 4.84 -13.35 10.53
CA GLY A 22 3.87 -14.13 11.31
C GLY A 22 2.79 -13.26 11.96
N ASN A 23 2.26 -13.73 13.09
CA ASN A 23 1.09 -13.12 13.76
C ASN A 23 1.44 -11.97 14.71
N GLY A 24 2.62 -11.35 14.56
CA GLY A 24 3.01 -10.20 15.37
C GLY A 24 2.24 -8.93 14.97
N GLU A 25 2.06 -8.01 15.92
CA GLU A 25 1.54 -6.68 15.61
C GLU A 25 2.54 -5.90 14.76
N VAL A 26 2.14 -5.51 13.55
CA VAL A 26 2.97 -4.67 12.66
C VAL A 26 2.72 -3.21 13.00
N THR A 27 3.76 -2.55 13.49
CA THR A 27 3.71 -1.11 13.77
C THR A 27 3.94 -0.29 12.50
N GLN A 28 3.55 0.98 12.54
CA GLN A 28 3.83 1.94 11.46
C GLN A 28 5.32 1.97 11.05
N GLU A 29 6.23 1.97 12.03
CA GLU A 29 7.67 1.98 11.77
C GLU A 29 8.15 0.71 11.03
N VAL A 30 7.61 -0.45 11.41
CA VAL A 30 7.95 -1.74 10.77
C VAL A 30 7.41 -1.76 9.34
N ALA A 31 6.16 -1.35 9.13
CA ALA A 31 5.55 -1.28 7.81
C ALA A 31 6.32 -0.34 6.88
N LEU A 32 6.70 0.85 7.36
CA LEU A 32 7.53 1.79 6.59
C LEU A 32 8.88 1.19 6.21
N LYS A 33 9.58 0.54 7.14
CA LYS A 33 10.87 -0.12 6.85
C LYS A 33 10.73 -1.25 5.83
N ALA A 34 9.64 -2.01 5.90
CA ALA A 34 9.36 -3.07 4.93
C ALA A 34 9.15 -2.48 3.54
N LEU A 35 8.31 -1.44 3.41
CA LEU A 35 8.07 -0.76 2.13
C LEU A 35 9.34 -0.08 1.59
N ASP A 36 10.16 0.55 2.44
CA ASP A 36 11.45 1.15 2.05
C ASP A 36 12.38 0.09 1.44
N ALA A 37 12.41 -1.12 2.01
CA ALA A 37 13.20 -2.23 1.49
C ALA A 37 12.65 -2.77 0.16
N MET A 38 11.32 -2.86 0.02
CA MET A 38 10.64 -3.33 -1.19
C MET A 38 10.80 -2.36 -2.36
N ALA A 39 10.69 -1.06 -2.10
CA ALA A 39 10.71 0.00 -3.10
C ALA A 39 12.13 0.42 -3.51
N LYS A 40 13.17 0.01 -2.77
CA LYS A 40 14.55 0.49 -2.94
C LYS A 40 15.06 0.43 -4.38
N ASP A 41 14.77 -0.66 -5.09
CA ASP A 41 15.23 -0.88 -6.46
C ASP A 41 14.29 -0.29 -7.53
N TYR A 42 13.15 0.27 -7.10
CA TYR A 42 12.12 0.85 -7.96
C TYR A 42 11.92 2.35 -7.77
N LEU A 43 12.73 3.01 -6.93
CA LEU A 43 12.60 4.44 -6.65
C LEU A 43 12.57 5.28 -7.95
N GLY A 44 11.53 6.09 -8.12
CA GLY A 44 11.36 6.91 -9.31
C GLY A 44 10.78 6.20 -10.53
N ALA A 45 10.37 4.93 -10.40
CA ALA A 45 9.74 4.20 -11.50
C ALA A 45 8.37 4.80 -11.85
N ASP A 46 8.06 4.79 -13.14
CA ASP A 46 6.70 4.91 -13.65
C ASP A 46 5.98 3.59 -13.31
N ALA A 47 5.09 3.64 -12.31
CA ALA A 47 4.61 2.45 -11.61
C ALA A 47 3.13 2.58 -11.27
N GLU A 48 2.34 1.64 -11.76
CA GLU A 48 0.91 1.55 -11.46
C GLU A 48 0.68 0.53 -10.35
N PHE A 49 -0.22 0.88 -9.43
CA PHE A 49 -0.57 0.07 -8.26
C PHE A 49 -2.07 -0.14 -8.13
N ASP A 50 -2.87 0.23 -9.14
CA ASP A 50 -4.32 0.18 -9.07
C ASP A 50 -4.82 -1.22 -8.73
N ASP A 51 -4.23 -2.27 -9.31
CA ASP A 51 -4.60 -3.66 -9.03
C ASP A 51 -4.13 -4.12 -7.63
N GLU A 52 -2.97 -3.65 -7.16
CA GLU A 52 -2.36 -4.11 -5.92
C GLU A 52 -2.77 -3.30 -4.68
N LEU A 53 -3.26 -2.07 -4.86
CA LEU A 53 -3.72 -1.19 -3.79
C LEU A 53 -5.23 -1.00 -3.76
N HIS A 54 -5.96 -1.53 -4.74
CA HIS A 54 -7.41 -1.63 -4.69
C HIS A 54 -7.83 -2.88 -3.90
N GLN A 55 -8.86 -2.72 -3.06
CA GLN A 55 -9.31 -3.72 -2.09
C GLN A 55 -8.25 -4.08 -1.01
N GLU A 56 -8.65 -4.89 -0.04
CA GLU A 56 -7.74 -5.39 1.00
C GLU A 56 -6.81 -6.48 0.41
N THR A 57 -5.54 -6.10 0.23
CA THR A 57 -4.45 -6.96 -0.23
C THR A 57 -3.30 -6.88 0.77
N ASP A 58 -2.38 -7.83 0.71
CA ASP A 58 -1.17 -7.82 1.54
C ASP A 58 -0.35 -6.52 1.40
N LEU A 59 -0.34 -5.93 0.20
CA LEU A 59 0.35 -4.66 -0.05
C LEU A 59 -0.47 -3.48 0.47
N SER A 60 -1.78 -3.43 0.21
CA SER A 60 -2.63 -2.33 0.68
C SER A 60 -2.70 -2.27 2.19
N GLU A 61 -2.68 -3.41 2.88
CA GLU A 61 -2.62 -3.46 4.34
C GLU A 61 -1.31 -2.88 4.89
N LEU A 62 -0.17 -3.26 4.30
CA LEU A 62 1.13 -2.70 4.68
C LEU A 62 1.19 -1.19 4.46
N VAL A 63 0.68 -0.73 3.33
CA VAL A 63 0.60 0.70 3.00
C VAL A 63 -0.36 1.42 3.95
N ALA A 64 -1.52 0.84 4.26
CA ALA A 64 -2.47 1.39 5.22
C ALA A 64 -1.86 1.58 6.61
N ILE A 65 -1.09 0.59 7.10
CA ILE A 65 -0.38 0.69 8.39
C ILE A 65 0.72 1.75 8.33
N ALA A 66 1.54 1.74 7.28
CA ALA A 66 2.69 2.64 7.14
C ALA A 66 2.30 4.13 7.11
N PHE A 67 1.14 4.44 6.53
CA PHE A 67 0.63 5.79 6.36
C PHE A 67 -0.55 6.12 7.28
N SER A 68 -0.78 5.30 8.31
CA SER A 68 -1.79 5.53 9.35
C SER A 68 -3.19 5.79 8.77
N ALA A 69 -3.62 4.92 7.85
CA ALA A 69 -4.95 4.97 7.24
C ALA A 69 -6.04 5.08 8.30
N SER A 70 -6.99 5.99 8.09
CA SER A 70 -8.13 6.15 8.98
C SER A 70 -9.06 4.93 8.91
N GLU A 71 -9.98 4.80 9.87
CA GLU A 71 -11.01 3.75 9.82
C GLU A 71 -11.83 3.82 8.54
N LYS A 72 -12.10 5.03 8.02
CA LYS A 72 -12.86 5.23 6.79
C LYS A 72 -12.07 4.75 5.56
N SER A 73 -10.80 5.12 5.44
CA SER A 73 -9.92 4.59 4.39
C SER A 73 -9.83 3.07 4.43
N ARG A 74 -9.84 2.47 5.63
CA ARG A 74 -9.83 1.02 5.79
C ARG A 74 -11.18 0.38 5.46
N ALA A 75 -12.30 1.02 5.77
CA ALA A 75 -13.63 0.58 5.37
C ALA A 75 -13.77 0.59 3.84
N TYR A 76 -13.24 1.62 3.16
CA TYR A 76 -13.15 1.66 1.70
C TYR A 76 -12.38 0.46 1.13
N LEU A 77 -11.18 0.15 1.66
CA LEU A 77 -10.41 -1.02 1.20
C LEU A 77 -11.17 -2.34 1.38
N ARG A 78 -11.98 -2.48 2.44
CA ARG A 78 -12.76 -3.69 2.67
C ARG A 78 -14.06 -3.75 1.86
N GLY A 79 -14.39 -2.71 1.11
CA GLY A 79 -15.67 -2.58 0.43
C GLY A 79 -16.85 -2.47 1.40
N GLU A 80 -16.60 -1.95 2.60
CA GLU A 80 -17.58 -1.76 3.68
C GLU A 80 -18.16 -0.33 3.70
N ASP A 81 -17.61 0.59 2.91
CA ASP A 81 -18.08 1.97 2.84
C ASP A 81 -19.25 2.09 1.85
N ASP A 82 -20.40 2.54 2.34
CA ASP A 82 -21.59 2.80 1.52
C ASP A 82 -21.43 4.06 0.64
N ASP A 83 -20.43 4.90 0.92
CA ASP A 83 -20.08 6.11 0.18
C ASP A 83 -18.68 5.96 -0.45
N GLU A 84 -18.62 5.22 -1.56
CA GLU A 84 -17.39 4.90 -2.29
C GLU A 84 -16.57 6.15 -2.67
N GLU A 85 -17.22 7.27 -2.99
CA GLU A 85 -16.56 8.50 -3.44
C GLU A 85 -15.75 9.15 -2.30
N THR A 86 -16.35 9.28 -1.11
CA THR A 86 -15.63 9.86 0.02
C THR A 86 -14.62 8.91 0.66
N GLY A 87 -14.86 7.60 0.64
CA GLY A 87 -13.88 6.59 1.08
C GLY A 87 -12.64 6.57 0.19
N TYR A 88 -12.83 6.63 -1.14
CA TYR A 88 -11.76 6.72 -2.13
C TYR A 88 -10.94 8.01 -1.97
N ASP A 89 -11.59 9.17 -1.85
CA ASP A 89 -10.90 10.46 -1.70
C ASP A 89 -10.00 10.49 -0.46
N GLU A 90 -10.45 9.90 0.65
CA GLU A 90 -9.67 9.84 1.87
C GLU A 90 -8.48 8.88 1.72
N TRP A 91 -8.69 7.68 1.18
CA TRP A 91 -7.62 6.73 0.85
C TRP A 91 -6.58 7.38 -0.08
N TYR A 92 -7.04 8.01 -1.15
CA TYR A 92 -6.18 8.63 -2.15
C TYR A 92 -5.32 9.74 -1.54
N SER A 93 -5.93 10.65 -0.78
CA SER A 93 -5.26 11.84 -0.27
C SER A 93 -4.34 11.59 0.92
N THR A 94 -4.67 10.61 1.77
CA THR A 94 -3.96 10.35 3.04
C THR A 94 -3.02 9.14 2.98
N VAL A 95 -3.26 8.19 2.07
CA VAL A 95 -2.49 6.95 1.98
C VAL A 95 -1.79 6.82 0.63
N TYR A 96 -2.55 6.73 -0.47
CA TYR A 96 -2.01 6.43 -1.79
C TYR A 96 -1.05 7.52 -2.30
N ARG A 97 -1.48 8.79 -2.28
CA ARG A 97 -0.64 9.90 -2.75
C ARG A 97 0.64 10.03 -1.90
N PRO A 98 0.60 10.01 -0.56
CA PRO A 98 1.83 10.00 0.25
C PRO A 98 2.75 8.80 0.00
N PHE A 99 2.19 7.62 -0.27
CA PHE A 99 2.94 6.43 -0.68
C PHE A 99 3.69 6.68 -2.00
N CYS A 100 3.01 7.15 -3.03
CA CYS A 100 3.63 7.47 -4.32
C CYS A 100 4.67 8.59 -4.19
N GLU A 101 4.38 9.65 -3.42
CA GLU A 101 5.31 10.76 -3.17
C GLU A 101 6.60 10.31 -2.47
N ARG A 102 6.49 9.42 -1.46
CA ARG A 102 7.65 8.90 -0.72
C ARG A 102 8.64 8.19 -1.64
N TYR A 103 8.13 7.36 -2.56
CA TYR A 103 8.95 6.52 -3.43
C TYR A 103 9.13 7.10 -4.84
N ARG A 104 8.55 8.27 -5.10
CA ARG A 104 8.57 8.98 -6.40
C ARG A 104 7.98 8.15 -7.53
N PHE A 105 6.95 7.37 -7.24
CA PHE A 105 6.22 6.66 -8.27
C PHE A 105 5.42 7.65 -9.12
N CYS A 106 5.51 7.49 -10.43
CA CYS A 106 4.81 8.32 -11.42
C CYS A 106 3.59 7.57 -11.95
#